data_AF-A0A1Y4DWQ0-F1
#
_entry.id   AF-A0A1Y4DWQ0-F1
#
_cell.length_a   1.000
_cell.length_b   1.000
_cell.length_c   1.000
_cell.angle_alpha   90.00
_cell.angle_beta   90.00
_cell.angle_gamma   90.00
#
_symmetry.space_group_name_H-M   'P 1'
#
loop_
_entity.id
_entity.type
_entity.pdbx_description
1 polymer ?
#
loop_
_entity_poly.entity_id
_entity_poly.type
_entity_poly.pdbx_seq_one_letter_code
_entity_poly.pdbx_strand_id
1 'polypeptide(L)'
;MLDGADDEHEALALRAMLYYASISARFPQPFEDRVESFADRQEELEDKLIPMLRTAGERPALQGLMETAEHFIETRIPPRTEAEREHLDRFAAGDYRLGLLFPDEQTATTTKQNPAALWKLQNQETPQLG
;
A
#
# COMPACT_ATOMS: atom_id res chain seq x y z
N MET A 1 -21.53 -5.51 -22.85
CA MET A 1 -20.24 -6.23 -22.97
C MET A 1 -19.08 -5.26 -22.78
N LEU A 2 -19.18 -4.37 -21.78
CA LEU A 2 -18.16 -3.39 -21.39
C LEU A 2 -17.94 -3.48 -19.87
N ASP A 3 -19.02 -3.71 -19.11
CA ASP A 3 -19.00 -3.90 -17.66
C ASP A 3 -17.99 -4.95 -17.16
N GLY A 4 -17.85 -6.09 -17.84
CA GLY A 4 -16.92 -7.15 -17.41
C GLY A 4 -15.44 -6.80 -17.54
N ALA A 5 -15.06 -5.90 -18.45
CA ALA A 5 -13.68 -5.43 -18.56
C ALA A 5 -13.36 -4.39 -17.48
N ASP A 6 -14.34 -3.55 -17.12
CA ASP A 6 -14.19 -2.60 -16.02
C ASP A 6 -14.06 -3.31 -14.67
N ASP A 7 -14.82 -4.40 -14.45
CA ASP A 7 -14.72 -5.24 -13.25
C ASP A 7 -13.34 -5.91 -13.11
N GLU A 8 -12.76 -6.42 -14.21
CA GLU A 8 -11.42 -7.02 -14.21
C GLU A 8 -10.31 -6.00 -13.95
N HIS A 9 -10.42 -4.80 -14.54
CA HIS A 9 -9.49 -3.70 -14.29
C HIS A 9 -9.57 -3.20 -12.85
N GLU A 10 -10.79 -3.07 -12.30
CA GLU A 10 -10.97 -2.70 -10.90
C GLU A 10 -10.36 -3.75 -9.97
N ALA A 11 -10.62 -5.04 -10.23
CA ALA A 11 -10.04 -6.13 -9.46
C ALA A 11 -8.50 -6.13 -9.54
N LEU A 12 -7.92 -5.84 -10.70
CA LEU A 12 -6.47 -5.71 -10.86
C LEU A 12 -5.92 -4.52 -10.07
N ALA A 13 -6.59 -3.36 -10.13
CA ALA A 13 -6.19 -2.17 -9.41
C ALA A 13 -6.19 -2.40 -7.89
N LEU A 14 -7.20 -3.09 -7.36
CA LEU A 14 -7.29 -3.43 -5.93
C LEU A 14 -6.17 -4.37 -5.49
N ARG A 15 -5.88 -5.41 -6.28
CA ARG A 15 -4.74 -6.31 -6.02
C ARG A 15 -3.41 -5.58 -6.06
N ALA A 16 -3.24 -4.64 -6.99
CA ALA A 16 -2.06 -3.79 -7.05
C ALA A 16 -1.95 -2.86 -5.84
N MET A 17 -3.05 -2.24 -5.40
CA MET A 17 -3.09 -1.42 -4.19
C MET A 17 -2.72 -2.24 -2.95
N LEU A 18 -3.28 -3.44 -2.81
CA LEU A 18 -2.97 -4.36 -1.72
C LEU A 18 -1.49 -4.77 -1.71
N TYR A 19 -0.94 -5.05 -2.89
CA TYR A 19 0.48 -5.34 -3.06
C TYR A 19 1.37 -4.16 -2.64
N TYR A 20 1.06 -2.93 -3.09
CA TYR A 20 1.84 -1.75 -2.71
C TYR A 20 1.67 -1.39 -1.22
N ALA A 21 0.49 -1.64 -0.64
CA ALA A 21 0.26 -1.52 0.79
C ALA A 21 1.11 -2.50 1.58
N SER A 22 1.16 -3.78 1.20
CA SER A 22 1.96 -4.80 1.89
C SER A 22 3.45 -4.47 1.86
N ILE A 23 4.01 -4.06 0.71
CA ILE A 23 5.42 -3.70 0.63
C ILE A 23 5.74 -2.33 1.23
N SER A 24 4.79 -1.43 1.43
CA SER A 24 5.03 -0.12 2.09
C SER A 24 4.84 -0.19 3.61
N ALA A 25 4.17 -1.23 4.12
CA ALA A 25 4.00 -1.52 5.55
C ALA A 25 5.35 -1.60 6.29
N ARG A 26 5.40 -1.18 7.56
CA ARG A 26 6.64 -1.18 8.36
C ARG A 26 6.73 -2.57 8.95
N PHE A 27 7.10 -3.50 8.09
CA PHE A 27 7.02 -4.92 8.34
C PHE A 27 7.62 -5.30 9.70
N PRO A 28 6.99 -6.18 10.50
CA PRO A 28 5.73 -6.90 10.26
C PRO A 28 4.47 -6.15 10.77
N GLN A 29 4.55 -4.84 11.05
CA GLN A 29 3.41 -4.11 11.61
C GLN A 29 2.28 -3.94 10.60
N PRO A 30 1.01 -4.04 11.06
CA PRO A 30 -0.16 -3.85 10.21
C PRO A 30 -0.15 -2.46 9.57
N PHE A 31 -0.96 -2.32 8.51
CA PHE A 31 -1.14 -1.02 7.84
C PHE A 31 -2.06 -0.08 8.64
N GLU A 32 -2.72 -0.60 9.67
CA GLU A 32 -3.58 0.10 10.63
C GLU A 32 -2.81 1.19 11.38
N ASP A 33 -3.53 2.23 11.82
CA ASP A 33 -3.03 3.37 12.61
C ASP A 33 -1.90 4.21 11.97
N ARG A 34 -1.58 3.96 10.69
CA ARG A 34 -0.55 4.74 9.97
C ARG A 34 -0.88 6.21 9.86
N VAL A 35 -2.16 6.54 9.76
CA VAL A 35 -2.62 7.90 9.63
C VAL A 35 -2.20 8.71 10.86
N GLU A 36 -2.25 8.12 12.06
CA GLU A 36 -1.86 8.80 13.30
C GLU A 36 -0.38 9.23 13.32
N SER A 37 0.50 8.54 12.58
CA SER A 37 1.91 8.95 12.45
C SER A 37 2.10 10.34 11.82
N PHE A 38 1.03 10.88 11.20
CA PHE A 38 0.99 12.20 10.60
C PHE A 38 0.36 13.28 11.50
N ALA A 39 -0.18 12.95 12.67
CA ALA A 39 -0.91 13.90 13.52
C ALA A 39 -0.12 15.17 13.85
N ASP A 40 1.20 15.04 14.06
CA ASP A 40 2.09 16.15 14.41
C ASP A 40 2.82 16.77 13.19
N ARG A 41 2.35 16.51 11.95
CA ARG A 41 3.04 16.90 10.71
C ARG A 41 2.52 18.17 10.05
N GLN A 42 1.79 19.01 10.79
CA GLN A 42 1.19 20.24 10.26
C GLN A 42 2.25 21.19 9.67
N GLU A 43 3.34 21.44 10.41
CA GLU A 43 4.43 22.30 9.96
C GLU A 43 5.09 21.74 8.68
N GLU A 44 5.30 20.43 8.61
CA GLU A 44 5.88 19.77 7.44
C GLU A 44 4.97 19.85 6.21
N LEU A 45 3.64 19.75 6.40
CA LEU A 45 2.66 19.95 5.35
C LEU A 45 2.72 21.39 4.81
N GLU A 46 2.71 22.39 5.70
CA GLU A 46 2.68 23.80 5.34
C GLU A 46 3.97 24.28 4.67
N ASP A 47 5.13 23.85 5.17
CA ASP A 47 6.42 24.36 4.71
C ASP A 47 6.95 23.62 3.48
N LYS A 48 6.65 22.33 3.34
CA LYS A 48 7.23 21.50 2.27
C LYS A 48 6.22 21.15 1.18
N LEU A 49 5.02 20.72 1.56
CA LEU A 49 4.08 20.13 0.62
C LEU A 49 3.16 21.17 -0.02
N ILE A 50 2.56 22.07 0.76
CA ILE A 50 1.67 23.12 0.23
C ILE A 50 2.35 24.00 -0.83
N PRO A 51 3.62 24.43 -0.69
CA PRO A 51 4.29 25.22 -1.71
C PRO A 51 4.50 24.47 -3.03
N MET A 52 4.56 23.13 -2.99
CA MET A 52 4.70 22.29 -4.18
C MET A 52 3.38 22.11 -4.92
N LEU A 53 2.26 22.16 -4.19
CA LEU A 53 0.94 22.17 -4.77
C LEU A 53 0.74 23.55 -5.41
N ARG A 54 0.74 23.60 -6.75
CA ARG A 54 0.42 24.82 -7.52
C ARG A 54 -1.07 25.13 -7.40
N THR A 55 -1.52 25.41 -6.19
CA THR A 55 -2.93 25.48 -5.83
C THR A 55 -3.42 26.91 -6.04
N ALA A 56 -4.37 27.09 -6.95
CA ALA A 56 -5.11 28.35 -7.11
C ALA A 56 -6.36 28.43 -6.19
N GLY A 57 -6.61 27.38 -5.40
CA GLY A 57 -7.80 27.20 -4.57
C GLY A 57 -7.50 27.00 -3.09
N GLU A 58 -8.46 26.42 -2.37
CA GLU A 58 -8.37 26.17 -0.93
C GLU A 58 -7.20 25.25 -0.57
N ARG A 59 -6.49 25.62 0.51
CA ARG A 59 -5.36 24.84 1.01
C ARG A 59 -5.89 23.62 1.78
N PRO A 60 -5.40 22.40 1.49
CA PRO A 60 -5.85 21.23 2.21
C PRO A 60 -5.40 21.29 3.67
N ALA A 61 -6.31 20.98 4.60
CA ALA A 61 -6.00 20.83 6.02
C ALA A 61 -5.46 19.42 6.29
N LEU A 62 -4.47 19.30 7.19
CA LEU A 62 -3.88 18.01 7.56
C LEU A 62 -4.92 16.99 8.03
N GLN A 63 -5.83 17.42 8.90
CA GLN A 63 -6.91 16.58 9.40
C GLN A 63 -7.78 16.02 8.27
N GLY A 64 -8.16 16.84 7.29
CA GLY A 64 -8.95 16.38 6.14
C GLY A 64 -8.18 15.42 5.23
N LEU A 65 -6.86 15.61 5.07
CA LEU A 65 -6.00 14.66 4.36
C LEU A 65 -5.90 13.33 5.09
N MET A 66 -5.77 13.37 6.42
CA MET A 66 -5.73 12.19 7.29
C MET A 66 -7.03 11.39 7.19
N GLU A 67 -8.18 12.04 7.36
CA GLU A 67 -9.51 11.41 7.23
C GLU A 67 -9.72 10.80 5.84
N THR A 68 -9.29 11.51 4.78
CA THR A 68 -9.38 11.00 3.40
C THR A 68 -8.51 9.76 3.21
N ALA A 69 -7.30 9.76 3.77
CA ALA A 69 -6.40 8.62 3.70
C ALA A 69 -6.95 7.43 4.47
N GLU A 70 -7.47 7.64 5.68
CA GLU A 70 -8.09 6.61 6.50
C GLU A 70 -9.26 5.94 5.77
N HIS A 71 -10.19 6.75 5.25
CA HIS A 71 -11.32 6.25 4.48
C HIS A 71 -10.87 5.47 3.23
N PHE A 72 -9.84 5.93 2.53
CA PHE A 72 -9.27 5.20 1.39
C PHE A 72 -8.73 3.84 1.82
N ILE A 73 -8.00 3.78 2.94
CA ILE A 73 -7.43 2.54 3.47
C ILE A 73 -8.53 1.56 3.80
N GLU A 74 -9.53 1.98 4.59
CA GLU A 74 -10.64 1.13 5.02
C GLU A 74 -11.48 0.60 3.84
N THR A 75 -11.63 1.37 2.76
CA THR A 75 -12.47 0.99 1.64
C THR A 75 -11.74 0.19 0.56
N ARG A 76 -10.44 0.40 0.38
CA ARG A 76 -9.68 -0.13 -0.77
C ARG A 76 -8.64 -1.19 -0.42
N ILE A 77 -8.13 -1.19 0.80
CA ILE A 77 -7.01 -2.04 1.21
C ILE A 77 -7.39 -3.32 1.97
N PRO A 78 -8.62 -3.54 2.51
CA PRO A 78 -8.92 -4.82 3.12
C PRO A 78 -8.89 -5.96 2.10
N PRO A 79 -8.41 -7.17 2.48
CA PRO A 79 -8.49 -8.34 1.63
C PRO A 79 -9.97 -8.68 1.35
N ARG A 80 -10.32 -8.82 0.07
CA ARG A 80 -11.67 -9.15 -0.41
C ARG A 80 -11.83 -10.66 -0.61
N THR A 81 -10.74 -11.37 -0.79
CA THR A 81 -10.69 -12.82 -1.00
C THR A 81 -9.81 -13.53 0.02
N GLU A 82 -10.01 -14.84 0.17
CA GLU A 82 -9.19 -15.65 1.06
C GLU A 82 -7.72 -15.73 0.58
N ALA A 83 -7.49 -15.71 -0.74
CA ALA A 83 -6.14 -15.70 -1.30
C ALA A 83 -5.39 -14.40 -0.99
N GLU A 84 -6.08 -13.26 -1.00
CA GLU A 84 -5.51 -11.97 -0.59
C GLU A 84 -5.17 -11.94 0.90
N ARG A 85 -6.03 -12.51 1.74
CA ARG A 85 -5.77 -12.68 3.18
C ARG A 85 -4.56 -13.56 3.42
N GLU A 86 -4.50 -14.72 2.78
CA GLU A 86 -3.37 -15.64 2.87
C GLU A 86 -2.07 -15.00 2.39
N HIS A 87 -2.11 -14.17 1.34
CA HIS A 87 -0.94 -13.40 0.91
C HIS A 87 -0.42 -12.50 2.02
N LEU A 88 -1.29 -11.74 2.69
CA LEU A 88 -0.89 -10.85 3.78
C LEU A 88 -0.31 -11.61 4.96
N ASP A 89 -0.94 -12.72 5.37
CA ASP A 89 -0.49 -13.56 6.48
C ASP A 89 0.89 -14.18 6.21
N ARG A 90 1.08 -14.72 5.00
CA ARG A 90 2.37 -15.29 4.58
C ARG A 90 3.43 -14.22 4.41
N PHE A 91 3.06 -13.08 3.84
CA PHE A 91 3.97 -11.95 3.72
C PHE A 91 4.46 -11.55 5.10
N ALA A 92 3.57 -11.39 6.10
CA ALA A 92 3.89 -11.10 7.50
C ALA A 92 4.82 -12.13 8.17
N ALA A 93 4.84 -13.37 7.67
CA ALA A 93 5.76 -14.43 8.09
C ALA A 93 7.08 -14.48 7.29
N GLY A 94 7.30 -13.57 6.34
CA GLY A 94 8.47 -13.53 5.45
C GLY A 94 8.37 -14.43 4.21
N ASP A 95 7.23 -15.09 3.97
CA ASP A 95 6.98 -15.95 2.82
C ASP A 95 6.31 -15.15 1.67
N TYR A 96 7.13 -14.71 0.72
CA TYR A 96 6.67 -13.86 -0.38
C TYR A 96 6.07 -14.65 -1.55
N ARG A 97 4.74 -14.81 -1.56
CA ARG A 97 4.01 -15.50 -2.63
C ARG A 97 3.07 -14.58 -3.40
N LEU A 98 3.58 -14.01 -4.48
CA LEU A 98 2.79 -13.15 -5.38
C LEU A 98 1.73 -13.89 -6.21
N GLY A 99 1.87 -15.20 -6.40
CA GLY A 99 0.86 -16.00 -7.12
C GLY A 99 -0.50 -16.06 -6.41
N LEU A 100 -0.56 -15.69 -5.14
CA LEU A 100 -1.82 -15.56 -4.38
C LEU A 100 -2.56 -14.25 -4.71
N LEU A 101 -1.85 -13.20 -5.13
CA LEU A 101 -2.46 -11.94 -5.58
C LEU A 101 -2.67 -11.90 -7.09
N PHE A 102 -1.65 -12.30 -7.85
CA PHE A 102 -1.67 -12.24 -9.31
C PHE A 102 -1.70 -13.67 -9.86
N PRO A 103 -2.89 -14.18 -10.24
CA PRO A 103 -3.01 -15.50 -10.86
C PRO A 103 -2.35 -15.56 -12.24
N ASP A 104 -2.14 -14.40 -12.88
CA ASP A 104 -1.33 -14.28 -14.10
C ASP A 104 0.17 -14.38 -13.80
N GLU A 105 0.81 -15.38 -14.39
CA GLU A 105 2.22 -15.71 -14.16
C GLU A 105 3.18 -14.60 -14.65
N GLN A 106 2.79 -13.85 -15.68
CA GLN A 106 3.60 -12.76 -16.23
C GLN A 106 3.62 -11.54 -15.32
N THR A 107 2.47 -11.17 -14.76
CA THR A 107 2.31 -10.10 -13.76
C THR A 107 3.04 -10.47 -12.47
N ALA A 108 2.87 -11.71 -11.99
CA ALA A 108 3.60 -12.20 -10.82
C ALA A 108 5.12 -12.15 -11.02
N THR A 109 5.63 -12.57 -12.19
CA THR A 109 7.06 -12.60 -12.48
C THR A 109 7.66 -11.19 -12.58
N THR A 110 6.96 -10.26 -13.23
CA THR A 110 7.40 -8.86 -13.33
C THR A 110 7.43 -8.20 -11.95
N THR A 111 6.42 -8.48 -11.12
CA THR A 111 6.28 -7.88 -9.78
C THR A 111 7.32 -8.42 -8.80
N LYS A 112 7.75 -9.69 -8.94
CA LYS A 112 8.86 -10.28 -8.17
C LYS A 112 10.18 -9.52 -8.33
N GLN A 113 10.38 -8.85 -9.46
CA GLN A 113 11.61 -8.08 -9.72
C GLN A 113 11.57 -6.67 -9.12
N ASN A 114 10.54 -6.31 -8.37
CA ASN A 114 10.43 -5.00 -7.73
C ASN A 114 11.59 -4.80 -6.71
N PRO A 115 12.46 -3.79 -6.92
CA PRO A 115 13.62 -3.56 -6.06
C PRO A 115 13.27 -3.31 -4.59
N ALA A 116 12.13 -2.66 -4.30
CA ALA A 116 11.69 -2.39 -2.94
C ALA A 116 11.25 -3.67 -2.22
N ALA A 117 10.57 -4.57 -2.92
CA ALA A 117 10.19 -5.88 -2.35
C ALA A 117 11.43 -6.75 -2.07
N LEU A 118 12.37 -6.79 -3.01
CA LEU A 118 13.64 -7.52 -2.85
C LEU A 118 14.48 -6.98 -1.69
N TRP A 119 14.60 -5.66 -1.56
CA TRP A 119 15.31 -5.01 -0.45
C TRP A 119 14.68 -5.35 0.90
N LYS A 120 13.34 -5.39 0.99
CA LYS A 120 12.65 -5.76 2.23
C LYS A 120 12.91 -7.21 2.64
N LEU A 121 12.91 -8.14 1.69
CA LEU A 121 13.21 -9.54 1.98
C LEU A 121 14.65 -9.72 2.47
N GLN A 122 15.61 -9.05 1.83
CA GLN A 122 17.02 -9.09 2.24
C GLN A 122 17.24 -8.54 3.67
N ASN A 123 16.53 -7.48 4.04
CA ASN A 123 16.64 -6.88 5.38
C ASN A 123 15.94 -7.67 6.49
N GLN A 124 15.07 -8.63 6.15
CA GLN A 124 14.51 -9.53 7.15
C GLN A 124 15.47 -10.66 7.51
N GLU A 125 16.29 -11.10 6.56
CA GLU A 125 17.31 -12.13 6.79
C GLU A 125 18.53 -11.63 7.57
N THR A 126 18.72 -10.30 7.62
CA THR A 126 19.80 -9.67 8.40
C THR A 126 19.17 -8.83 9.51
N PRO A 127 19.06 -9.34 10.76
CA PRO A 127 18.61 -8.51 11.86
C PRO A 127 19.58 -7.33 11.98
N GLN A 128 19.07 -6.12 11.75
CA GLN A 128 19.86 -4.94 12.05
C GLN A 128 20.02 -4.86 13.57
N LEU A 129 21.22 -5.21 14.03
CA LEU A 129 21.72 -4.81 15.34
C LEU A 129 21.78 -3.28 15.33
N GLY A 130 20.78 -2.64 15.92
CA GLY A 130 20.68 -1.20 16.10
C GLY A 130 19.74 -0.86 17.23
#